data_AF-A0A412WEY8-F1
#
_entry.id   AF-A0A412WEY8-F1
#
_cell.length_a   1.000
_cell.length_b   1.000
_cell.length_c   1.000
_cell.angle_alpha   90.00
_cell.angle_beta   90.00
_cell.angle_gamma   90.00
#
_symmetry.space_group_name_H-M   'P 1'
#
loop_
_entity.id
_entity.type
_entity.pdbx_description
1 polymer ?
#
loop_
_entity_poly.entity_id
_entity_poly.type
_entity_poly.pdbx_seq_one_letter_code
_entity_poly.pdbx_strand_id
1 'polypeptide(L)' 'MKVKILSDFRDKYDYSRLYKAGDVITLNEERGNELIALGLVEPFNKKEDTTEEEKEDTTEEEKEDTTGKGRKTKDA' A
#
# COMPACT_ATOMS: atom_id res chain seq x y z
N MET A 1 -6.72 1.39 -15.76
CA MET A 1 -6.08 2.70 -16.06
C MET A 1 -4.83 2.91 -15.21
N LYS A 2 -3.85 3.63 -15.75
CA LYS A 2 -2.63 4.01 -15.02
C LYS A 2 -2.82 5.38 -14.38
N VAL A 3 -2.50 5.54 -13.10
CA VAL A 3 -2.68 6.77 -12.34
C VAL A 3 -1.44 7.10 -11.51
N LYS A 4 -1.22 8.38 -11.24
CA LYS A 4 -0.21 8.88 -10.30
C LYS A 4 -0.88 9.29 -9.00
N ILE A 5 -0.26 8.96 -7.88
CA ILE A 5 -0.79 9.27 -6.55
C ILE A 5 -0.36 10.66 -6.12
N LEU A 6 -1.33 11.45 -5.65
CA LEU A 6 -1.12 12.86 -5.28
C LEU A 6 -0.85 13.05 -3.79
N SER A 7 -1.30 12.12 -2.94
CA SER A 7 -1.12 12.19 -1.48
C SER A 7 -1.08 10.80 -0.88
N ASP A 8 -0.41 10.66 0.26
CA ASP A 8 -0.35 9.39 0.97
C ASP A 8 -1.75 9.01 1.50
N PHE A 9 -2.20 7.79 1.20
CA PHE A 9 -3.47 7.27 1.76
C PHE A 9 -3.43 5.75 1.93
N ARG A 10 -4.24 5.25 2.86
CA ARG A 10 -4.46 3.80 3.04
C ARG A 10 -5.66 3.33 2.24
N ASP A 11 -5.60 2.12 1.70
CA ASP A 11 -6.76 1.54 1.04
C ASP A 11 -7.89 1.30 2.04
N LYS A 12 -9.12 1.64 1.63
CA LYS A 12 -10.33 1.41 2.43
C LYS A 12 -10.73 -0.07 2.50
N TYR A 13 -10.25 -0.87 1.54
CA TYR A 13 -10.54 -2.30 1.46
C TYR A 13 -9.38 -3.18 1.95
N ASP A 14 -8.17 -2.61 2.03
CA ASP A 14 -6.96 -3.29 2.48
C ASP A 14 -6.09 -2.31 3.26
N TYR A 15 -6.32 -2.23 4.58
CA TYR A 15 -5.60 -1.30 5.46
C TYR A 15 -4.09 -1.57 5.57
N SER A 16 -3.60 -2.71 5.06
CA SER A 16 -2.16 -2.99 4.96
C SER A 16 -1.51 -2.22 3.81
N ARG A 17 -2.26 -1.90 2.75
CA ARG A 17 -1.77 -1.15 1.60
C ARG A 17 -1.73 0.34 1.90
N LEU A 18 -0.52 0.88 1.86
CA LEU A 18 -0.25 2.30 1.94
C LEU A 18 0.26 2.78 0.58
N TYR A 19 -0.47 3.70 -0.01
CA TYR A 19 -0.11 4.36 -1.24
C TYR A 19 0.70 5.62 -0.94
N LYS A 20 1.78 5.87 -1.69
CA LYS A 20 2.65 7.03 -1.49
C LYS A 20 2.49 8.06 -2.60
N ALA A 21 2.52 9.33 -2.23
CA ALA A 21 2.53 10.43 -3.18
C ALA A 21 3.72 10.29 -4.14
N GLY A 22 3.46 10.40 -5.44
CA GLY A 22 4.45 10.21 -6.50
C GLY A 22 4.38 8.83 -7.18
N ASP A 23 3.87 7.80 -6.49
CA ASP A 23 3.78 6.46 -7.04
C ASP A 23 2.88 6.42 -8.27
N VAL A 24 3.24 5.57 -9.23
CA VAL A 24 2.43 5.34 -10.42
C VAL A 24 1.96 3.90 -10.44
N ILE A 25 0.66 3.71 -10.24
CA ILE A 25 0.04 2.39 -10.12
C ILE A 25 -0.98 2.14 -11.23
N THR A 26 -1.31 0.86 -11.43
CA THR A 26 -2.40 0.47 -12.31
C THR A 26 -3.61 0.08 -11.49
N LEU A 27 -4.74 0.72 -11.75
CA LEU A 27 -6.03 0.44 -11.11
C LEU A 27 -7.07 0.03 -12.15
N ASN A 28 -8.17 -0.57 -11.71
CA ASN A 28 -9.35 -0.69 -12.57
C ASN A 28 -9.98 0.71 -12.81
N GLU A 29 -10.86 0.82 -13.81
CA GLU A 29 -11.45 2.13 -14.18
C GLU A 29 -12.36 2.70 -13.10
N GLU A 30 -13.20 1.86 -12.48
CA GLU A 30 -14.12 2.28 -11.42
C GLU A 30 -13.37 2.86 -10.22
N ARG A 31 -12.36 2.14 -9.70
CA ARG A 31 -11.56 2.57 -8.56
C ARG A 31 -10.71 3.79 -8.91
N GLY A 32 -10.16 3.83 -10.11
CA GLY A 32 -9.42 5.00 -10.59
C GLY A 32 -10.30 6.25 -10.58
N ASN A 33 -11.52 6.17 -11.13
CA ASN A 33 -12.47 7.28 -11.16
C ASN A 33 -12.91 7.71 -9.76
N GLU A 34 -13.15 6.77 -8.83
CA GLU A 34 -13.41 7.10 -7.41
C GLU A 34 -12.27 7.92 -6.80
N LEU A 35 -11.03 7.47 -6.96
CA LEU A 35 -9.87 8.13 -6.37
C LEU A 35 -9.56 9.48 -7.03
N ILE A 36 -9.86 9.63 -8.32
CA ILE A 36 -9.78 10.92 -9.04
C ILE A 36 -10.82 11.89 -8.48
N ALA A 37 -12.06 11.45 -8.27
CA ALA A 37 -13.12 12.28 -7.70
C ALA A 37 -12.80 12.72 -6.26
N LEU A 38 -12.04 11.91 -5.53
CA LEU A 38 -11.53 12.25 -4.19
C LEU A 38 -10.27 13.12 -4.21
N GLY A 39 -9.68 13.39 -5.38
CA GLY A 39 -8.44 14.16 -5.51
C GLY A 39 -7.22 13.44 -4.96
N LEU A 40 -7.25 12.10 -4.88
CA LEU A 40 -6.15 11.29 -4.35
C LEU A 40 -5.17 10.85 -5.44
N VAL A 41 -5.64 10.74 -6.68
CA VAL A 41 -4.83 10.32 -7.84
C VAL A 41 -5.18 11.14 -9.08
N GLU A 42 -4.29 11.15 -10.06
CA GLU A 42 -4.49 11.74 -11.39
C GLU A 42 -4.21 10.73 -12.51
N PRO A 43 -4.90 10.81 -13.68
CA PRO A 43 -4.56 10.00 -14.83
C PRO A 43 -3.11 10.18 -15.26
N PHE A 44 -2.35 9.09 -15.33
CA PHE A 44 -0.95 9.15 -15.73
C PHE A 44 -0.85 9.16 -17.27
N ASN A 45 -0.90 10.35 -17.85
CA ASN A 45 -0.66 10.56 -19.27
C ASN A 45 0.84 10.67 -19.49
N LYS A 46 1.45 9.58 -19.95
CA LYS A 46 2.89 9.47 -20.23
C LYS A 46 3.26 10.35 -21.43
N LYS A 47 3.38 11.66 -21.23
CA LYS A 47 4.18 12.52 -22.10
C LYS A 47 5.63 12.36 -21.64
N GLU A 48 6.27 11.29 -22.09
CA GLU A 48 7.74 11.08 -22.11
C GLU A 48 8.60 11.63 -20.94
N ASP A 49 8.09 11.67 -19.70
CA ASP A 49 8.94 11.88 -18.53
C ASP A 49 9.53 10.52 -18.14
N THR A 50 10.70 10.25 -18.70
CA THR A 50 11.65 9.24 -18.25
C THR A 50 12.16 9.63 -16.87
N THR A 51 11.55 9.09 -15.82
CA THR A 51 12.22 8.93 -14.53
C THR A 51 11.68 7.66 -13.91
N GLU A 52 12.37 6.56 -14.21
CA GLU A 52 12.31 5.32 -13.44
C GLU A 52 12.77 5.63 -12.02
N GLU A 53 11.84 5.68 -11.07
CA GLU A 53 12.14 5.23 -9.72
C GLU A 53 11.26 4.00 -9.47
N GLU A 54 11.83 2.86 -9.84
CA GLU A 54 11.44 1.57 -9.31
C GLU A 54 11.63 1.62 -7.79
N LYS A 55 10.53 1.58 -7.03
CA LYS A 55 10.55 0.99 -5.70
C LYS A 55 9.78 -0.30 -5.76
N GLU A 56 10.48 -1.35 -6.18
CA GLU A 56 10.30 -2.66 -5.56
C GLU A 56 10.57 -2.49 -4.05
N ASP A 57 9.56 -2.71 -3.22
CA ASP A 57 9.80 -3.17 -1.85
C ASP A 57 8.79 -4.28 -1.57
N THR A 58 9.18 -5.45 -2.05
CA THR A 58 8.79 -6.75 -1.54
C THR A 58 9.29 -6.82 -0.09
N THR A 59 8.40 -6.97 0.89
CA THR A 59 8.80 -7.54 2.17
C THR A 59 7.72 -8.48 2.67
N GLU A 60 7.82 -9.74 2.21
CA GLU A 60 7.54 -10.89 3.06
C GLU A 60 8.57 -10.88 4.21
N GLU A 61 8.12 -10.87 5.46
CA GLU A 61 8.77 -11.65 6.53
C GLU A 61 7.70 -12.04 7.56
N GLU A 62 7.32 -13.31 7.50
CA GLU A 62 6.86 -14.07 8.65
C GLU A 62 7.88 -13.92 9.79
N LYS A 63 7.41 -13.53 10.98
CA LYS A 63 8.07 -13.92 12.22
C LYS A 63 7.08 -14.65 13.11
N GLU A 64 7.16 -15.97 12.97
CA GLU A 64 6.73 -16.97 13.92
C GLU A 64 7.42 -16.75 15.29
N ASP A 65 6.68 -17.12 16.33
CA ASP A 65 7.14 -17.62 17.63
C ASP A 65 7.78 -16.70 18.70
N THR A 66 7.06 -16.53 19.82
CA THR A 66 7.40 -17.04 21.17
C THR A 66 6.71 -16.21 22.26
N THR A 67 5.52 -16.62 22.70
CA THR A 67 4.99 -16.21 24.03
C THR A 67 4.83 -17.44 24.93
N GLY A 68 5.97 -18.07 25.25
CA GLY A 68 6.12 -18.85 26.46
C GLY A 68 6.14 -17.93 27.68
N LYS A 69 5.01 -17.76 28.36
CA LYS A 69 4.98 -17.13 29.70
C LYS A 69 4.03 -17.86 30.64
N GLY A 70 4.63 -18.58 31.58
CA GLY A 70 4.09 -18.68 32.94
C GLY A 70 3.48 -20.01 33.35
N ARG A 71 4.33 -20.95 33.78
CA ARG A 71 4.01 -21.98 34.78
C ARG A 71 3.32 -21.35 36.00
N LYS A 72 2.16 -21.89 36.41
CA LYS A 72 1.76 -22.01 37.83
C LYS A 72 0.97 -23.32 38.05
N THR A 73 1.71 -24.40 38.19
CA THR A 73 1.39 -25.55 39.07
C THR A 73 2.41 -25.45 40.21
N LYS A 74 2.21 -25.79 41.49
CA LYS A 74 1.14 -26.32 42.33
C LYS A 74 1.79 -26.38 43.74
N ASP A 75 0.96 -26.34 44.79
CA ASP A 75 1.24 -26.71 46.20
C ASP A 75 2.16 -25.85 47.09
N ALA A 76 1.56 -25.42 48.21
CA ALA A 76 2.10 -25.47 49.57
C ALA A 76 0.94 -25.62 50.55
#